data_AF-A0A6I9MPG3-F1
#
_entry.id   AF-A0A6I9MPG3-F1
#
_cell.length_a   1.000
_cell.length_b   1.000
_cell.length_c   1.000
_cell.angle_alpha   90.00
_cell.angle_beta   90.00
_cell.angle_gamma   90.00
#
_symmetry.space_group_name_H-M   'P 1'
#
loop_
_entity.id
_entity.type
_entity.pdbx_description
1 polymer ?
#
loop_
_entity_poly.entity_id
_entity_poly.type
_entity_poly.pdbx_seq_one_letter_code
_entity_poly.pdbx_strand_id
1 'polypeptide(L)'
;MELDKMDENEWRYHGEGNKSLVVSHVQLSIVLRLLKYPAEDSENPPQTVEQAFRQVQNIVDFSSNVMSCLLGEKFVHSGEVVKLPLEFVRQLSIKVQHQRPAWRCDKVMDIYSGCALCLPNLTSPTLHQPTHTPTLCIEIKPKCGFLPYSKHVSQDIKTKVCRFCMHQHYKVAMGTRKRRGRYCPLDLFSGNRQRMHFAIRQLIDEPQNNLKIFKGGRCIFSSMDGIEDSMDLNSLLHHLRPYFQYGNNRINSHMTSKALLTDFIQVVVNALLSAGGGDGGMGTDRRGEGRSFCEASLFNKERSPHGSQGSPSDSVLYRVRQTQMLDTLDIEGLYPLYRRVEQHLQDFPKERTRLQMDGPYNEAFLEKLHKCPSEDDGSLEYAVSKVHQYRVAMTAKDSQIMVALVPSCEEEEDDEGLPGQRQHRDFLSSRPPAFSYSVSILDLDPKPFDNIPRQLRLDQNIVSCYLRSSCALPKGALPSHSGIFTGAEREDCTLLFHPV
;
A
#
# COMPACT_ATOMS: atom_id res chain seq x y z
N MET A 1 -0.13 -18.94 22.50
CA MET A 1 -1.26 -19.72 21.96
C MET A 1 -0.89 -21.18 22.13
N GLU A 2 -1.64 -21.96 22.94
CA GLU A 2 -1.35 -23.39 23.10
C GLU A 2 -1.69 -24.09 21.77
N LEU A 3 -0.67 -24.66 21.10
CA LEU A 3 -0.81 -25.22 19.76
C LEU A 3 -1.72 -26.47 19.71
N ASP A 4 -1.94 -27.14 20.84
CA ASP A 4 -2.70 -28.40 20.91
C ASP A 4 -4.23 -28.20 21.00
N LYS A 5 -4.74 -26.96 20.93
CA LYS A 5 -6.18 -26.63 21.08
C LYS A 5 -6.64 -25.49 20.16
N MET A 6 -6.11 -25.39 18.94
CA MET A 6 -6.57 -24.36 18.01
C MET A 6 -7.92 -24.76 17.39
N ASP A 7 -8.96 -23.94 17.58
CA ASP A 7 -10.30 -24.12 17.01
C ASP A 7 -10.47 -23.23 15.77
N GLU A 8 -10.78 -23.80 14.60
CA GLU A 8 -11.03 -23.04 13.37
C GLU A 8 -12.21 -22.08 13.49
N ASN A 9 -13.13 -22.31 14.43
CA ASN A 9 -14.30 -21.48 14.68
C ASN A 9 -13.94 -20.09 15.23
N GLU A 10 -12.79 -19.98 15.89
CA GLU A 10 -12.24 -18.73 16.42
C GLU A 10 -11.59 -17.84 15.37
N TRP A 11 -11.52 -18.29 14.11
CA TRP A 11 -10.90 -17.56 13.00
C TRP A 11 -11.90 -17.21 11.91
N ARG A 12 -11.70 -16.07 11.24
CA ARG A 12 -12.55 -15.61 10.12
C ARG A 12 -11.69 -15.17 8.94
N TYR A 13 -12.21 -15.36 7.73
CA TYR A 13 -11.57 -14.81 6.54
C TYR A 13 -11.46 -13.29 6.66
N HIS A 14 -10.25 -12.76 6.46
CA HIS A 14 -9.96 -11.33 6.57
C HIS A 14 -9.74 -10.70 5.19
N GLY A 15 -9.02 -11.41 4.32
CA GLY A 15 -8.73 -10.97 2.96
C GLY A 15 -7.64 -11.80 2.31
N GLU A 16 -7.42 -11.60 1.01
CA GLU A 16 -6.33 -12.30 0.32
C GLU A 16 -5.70 -11.50 -0.83
N GLY A 17 -4.41 -11.77 -1.02
CA GLY A 17 -3.63 -11.33 -2.15
C GLY A 17 -3.39 -12.47 -3.15
N ASN A 18 -2.50 -12.20 -4.09
CA ASN A 18 -2.12 -13.21 -5.10
C ASN A 18 -1.21 -14.32 -4.55
N LYS A 19 -0.52 -14.08 -3.43
CA LYS A 19 0.48 -15.00 -2.86
C LYS A 19 0.15 -15.48 -1.45
N SER A 20 -0.85 -14.88 -0.80
CA SER A 20 -1.17 -15.17 0.59
C SER A 20 -2.63 -14.93 0.89
N LEU A 21 -3.16 -15.68 1.86
CA LEU A 21 -4.48 -15.54 2.45
C LEU A 21 -4.33 -15.11 3.90
N VAL A 22 -5.22 -14.25 4.40
CA VAL A 22 -5.19 -13.74 5.78
C VAL A 22 -6.49 -14.12 6.49
N VAL A 23 -6.36 -14.69 7.68
CA VAL A 23 -7.47 -14.92 8.62
C VAL A 23 -7.23 -14.12 9.90
N SER A 24 -8.30 -13.61 10.50
CA SER A 24 -8.23 -12.87 11.77
C SER A 24 -8.90 -13.65 12.90
N HIS A 25 -8.30 -13.61 14.09
CA HIS A 25 -8.92 -14.18 15.29
C HIS A 25 -10.14 -13.34 15.72
N VAL A 26 -11.19 -13.98 16.24
CA VAL A 26 -12.46 -13.31 16.59
C VAL A 26 -12.33 -12.45 17.84
N GLN A 27 -11.51 -12.88 18.82
CA GLN A 27 -11.36 -12.22 20.12
C GLN A 27 -10.01 -11.53 20.33
N LEU A 28 -8.99 -11.94 19.56
CA LEU A 28 -7.60 -11.50 19.75
C LEU A 28 -7.25 -10.60 18.58
N SER A 29 -6.50 -9.53 18.84
CA SER A 29 -6.04 -8.61 17.80
C SER A 29 -4.83 -9.17 17.04
N ILE A 30 -4.99 -10.37 16.48
CA ILE A 30 -3.98 -11.06 15.68
C ILE A 30 -4.58 -11.58 14.36
N VAL A 31 -3.72 -11.73 13.36
CA VAL A 31 -4.03 -12.36 12.09
C VAL A 31 -2.97 -13.42 11.76
N LEU A 32 -3.40 -14.48 11.09
CA LEU A 32 -2.50 -15.45 10.46
C LEU A 32 -2.50 -15.21 8.96
N ARG A 33 -1.32 -15.06 8.40
CA ARG A 33 -1.10 -14.95 6.97
C ARG A 33 -0.47 -16.24 6.46
N LEU A 34 -1.24 -16.97 5.66
CA LEU A 34 -0.86 -18.26 5.08
C LEU A 34 -0.44 -18.09 3.62
N LEU A 35 0.47 -18.93 3.16
CA LEU A 35 0.93 -18.95 1.77
C LEU A 35 -0.15 -19.48 0.83
N LYS A 36 -0.05 -19.11 -0.45
CA LYS A 36 -0.87 -19.64 -1.53
C LYS A 36 -0.01 -20.12 -2.69
N TYR A 37 -0.48 -21.15 -3.38
CA TYR A 37 0.12 -21.64 -4.61
C TYR A 37 -0.94 -21.93 -5.70
N PRO A 38 -0.55 -22.03 -6.99
CA PRO A 38 -1.45 -22.37 -8.09
C PRO A 38 -2.29 -23.63 -7.80
N ALA A 39 -3.57 -23.62 -8.14
CA ALA A 39 -4.45 -24.77 -7.89
C ALA A 39 -4.03 -26.04 -8.66
N GLU A 40 -3.36 -25.87 -9.79
CA GLU A 40 -2.74 -26.94 -10.60
C GLU A 40 -1.67 -27.73 -9.81
N ASP A 41 -1.01 -27.09 -8.84
CA ASP A 41 0.00 -27.72 -7.97
C ASP A 41 -0.61 -28.34 -6.69
N SER A 42 -1.93 -28.53 -6.63
CA SER A 42 -2.59 -29.03 -5.41
C SER A 42 -2.30 -30.49 -5.07
N GLU A 43 -2.03 -31.31 -6.09
CA GLU A 43 -1.67 -32.73 -5.93
C GLU A 43 -0.20 -32.92 -5.54
N ASN A 44 0.67 -32.01 -5.96
CA ASN A 44 2.11 -32.05 -5.67
C ASN A 44 2.53 -30.75 -4.98
N PRO A 45 2.73 -30.75 -3.64
CA PRO A 45 3.08 -29.52 -2.93
C PRO A 45 4.31 -28.88 -3.57
N PRO A 46 4.25 -27.60 -3.94
CA PRO A 46 5.30 -26.96 -4.73
C PRO A 46 6.60 -26.75 -3.94
N GLN A 47 6.56 -26.97 -2.63
CA GLN A 47 7.69 -26.81 -1.74
C GLN A 47 7.59 -27.71 -0.50
N THR A 48 8.75 -28.00 0.08
CA THR A 48 8.90 -28.69 1.37
C THR A 48 8.52 -27.79 2.55
N VAL A 49 8.30 -28.40 3.72
CA VAL A 49 8.00 -27.68 4.96
C VAL A 49 9.12 -26.70 5.33
N GLU A 50 10.38 -27.12 5.14
CA GLU A 50 11.57 -26.32 5.41
C GLU A 50 11.66 -25.12 4.46
N GLN A 51 11.33 -25.31 3.19
CA GLN A 51 11.29 -24.22 2.20
C GLN A 51 10.17 -23.23 2.51
N ALA A 52 8.97 -23.70 2.86
CA ALA A 52 7.87 -22.84 3.29
C ALA A 52 8.25 -22.03 4.53
N PHE A 53 8.83 -22.68 5.54
CA PHE A 53 9.32 -22.00 6.75
C PHE A 53 10.38 -20.96 6.41
N ARG A 54 11.38 -21.30 5.58
CA ARG A 54 12.41 -20.35 5.17
C ARG A 54 11.84 -19.18 4.36
N GLN A 55 10.82 -19.42 3.54
CA GLN A 55 10.13 -18.38 2.79
C GLN A 55 9.44 -17.38 3.73
N VAL A 56 8.70 -17.87 4.73
CA VAL A 56 8.03 -17.01 5.72
C VAL A 56 9.05 -16.30 6.61
N GLN A 57 10.10 -17.00 7.05
CA GLN A 57 11.20 -16.42 7.82
C GLN A 57 11.92 -15.31 7.03
N ASN A 58 12.12 -15.49 5.74
CA ASN A 58 12.69 -14.46 4.86
C ASN A 58 11.81 -13.20 4.82
N ILE A 59 10.49 -13.31 4.91
CA ILE A 59 9.59 -12.15 5.00
C ILE A 59 9.81 -11.42 6.33
N VAL A 60 9.92 -12.16 7.44
CA VAL A 60 10.20 -11.61 8.77
C VAL A 60 11.58 -10.93 8.81
N ASP A 61 12.63 -11.61 8.36
CA ASP A 61 14.01 -11.11 8.31
C ASP A 61 14.09 -9.84 7.45
N PHE A 62 13.45 -9.82 6.28
CA PHE A 62 13.43 -8.64 5.41
C PHE A 62 12.67 -7.48 6.05
N SER A 63 11.52 -7.75 6.67
CA SER A 63 10.73 -6.74 7.34
C SER A 63 11.48 -6.12 8.53
N SER A 64 12.07 -6.96 9.39
CA SER A 64 12.73 -6.55 10.63
C SER A 64 14.11 -5.94 10.40
N ASN A 65 14.96 -6.55 9.57
CA ASN A 65 16.36 -6.13 9.42
C ASN A 65 16.57 -5.11 8.30
N VAL A 66 15.65 -5.00 7.34
CA VAL A 66 15.80 -4.09 6.18
C VAL A 66 14.73 -3.01 6.19
N MET A 67 13.45 -3.40 6.13
CA MET A 67 12.38 -2.43 5.97
C MET A 67 12.16 -1.60 7.24
N SER A 68 12.33 -2.18 8.42
CA SER A 68 12.25 -1.46 9.69
C SER A 68 13.30 -0.34 9.79
N CYS A 69 14.55 -0.62 9.39
CA CYS A 69 15.62 0.38 9.38
C CYS A 69 15.34 1.54 8.40
N LEU A 70 14.75 1.25 7.23
CA LEU A 70 14.48 2.25 6.19
C LEU A 70 13.19 3.05 6.45
N LEU A 71 12.16 2.38 6.97
CA LEU A 71 10.83 2.96 7.15
C LEU A 71 10.58 3.46 8.58
N GLY A 72 11.38 3.03 9.56
CA GLY A 72 11.24 3.33 10.99
C GLY A 72 10.48 2.24 11.75
N GLU A 73 11.07 1.79 12.86
CA GLU A 73 10.55 0.70 13.71
C GLU A 73 9.10 0.90 14.15
N LYS A 74 8.70 2.15 14.45
CA LYS A 74 7.33 2.51 14.84
C LYS A 74 6.28 2.12 13.78
N PHE A 75 6.66 2.12 12.50
CA PHE A 75 5.71 1.92 11.40
C PHE A 75 5.67 0.47 10.93
N VAL A 76 6.60 -0.39 11.33
CA VAL A 76 6.78 -1.73 10.77
C VAL A 76 6.47 -2.80 11.82
N HIS A 77 5.58 -3.73 11.47
CA HIS A 77 5.25 -4.88 12.30
C HIS A 77 5.67 -6.16 11.58
N SER A 78 6.80 -6.73 11.97
CA SER A 78 7.37 -7.89 11.27
C SER A 78 6.67 -9.20 11.60
N GLY A 79 6.02 -9.29 12.76
CA GLY A 79 5.38 -10.51 13.22
C GLY A 79 6.37 -11.62 13.51
N GLU A 80 5.86 -12.84 13.64
CA GLU A 80 6.65 -14.04 13.90
C GLU A 80 6.17 -15.23 13.06
N VAL A 81 7.10 -16.12 12.72
CA VAL A 81 6.76 -17.37 12.05
C VAL A 81 6.19 -18.34 13.07
N VAL A 82 5.00 -18.87 12.81
CA VAL A 82 4.34 -19.85 13.67
C VAL A 82 4.12 -21.15 12.93
N LYS A 83 4.30 -22.27 13.66
CA LYS A 83 3.91 -23.61 13.22
C LYS A 83 2.52 -23.91 13.75
N LEU A 84 1.65 -24.38 12.87
CA LEU A 84 0.25 -24.65 13.14
C LEU A 84 -0.02 -26.16 13.01
N PRO A 85 -0.96 -26.73 13.78
CA PRO A 85 -1.40 -28.10 13.58
C PRO A 85 -1.99 -28.28 12.17
N LEU A 86 -1.57 -29.32 11.44
CA LEU A 86 -2.04 -29.55 10.07
C LEU A 86 -3.56 -29.75 9.99
N GLU A 87 -4.14 -30.40 11.00
CA GLU A 87 -5.58 -30.61 11.05
C GLU A 87 -6.35 -29.29 11.15
N PHE A 88 -5.91 -28.39 12.04
CA PHE A 88 -6.45 -27.03 12.13
C PHE A 88 -6.38 -26.30 10.79
N VAL A 89 -5.24 -26.35 10.10
CA VAL A 89 -5.06 -25.65 8.80
C VAL A 89 -6.00 -26.21 7.74
N ARG A 90 -6.21 -27.53 7.70
CA ARG A 90 -7.15 -28.18 6.76
C ARG A 90 -8.59 -27.77 7.03
N GLN A 91 -9.04 -27.83 8.29
CA GLN A 91 -10.39 -27.40 8.68
C GLN A 91 -10.61 -25.92 8.40
N LEU A 92 -9.63 -25.08 8.72
CA LEU A 92 -9.64 -23.66 8.41
C LEU A 92 -9.79 -23.42 6.90
N SER A 93 -9.05 -24.17 6.07
CA SER A 93 -9.11 -24.08 4.61
C SER A 93 -10.54 -24.28 4.08
N ILE A 94 -11.19 -25.35 4.55
CA ILE A 94 -12.56 -25.72 4.16
C ILE A 94 -13.54 -24.61 4.58
N LYS A 95 -13.41 -24.14 5.82
CA LYS A 95 -14.26 -23.09 6.38
C LYS A 95 -14.17 -21.78 5.59
N VAL A 96 -12.95 -21.33 5.27
CA VAL A 96 -12.78 -20.03 4.59
C VAL A 96 -13.04 -20.08 3.10
N GLN A 97 -13.00 -21.26 2.45
CA GLN A 97 -13.12 -21.39 1.00
C GLN A 97 -14.36 -20.71 0.42
N HIS A 98 -15.51 -20.83 1.08
CA HIS A 98 -16.78 -20.23 0.65
C HIS A 98 -16.82 -18.70 0.82
N GLN A 99 -15.92 -18.12 1.60
CA GLN A 99 -15.81 -16.68 1.86
C GLN A 99 -14.86 -16.00 0.87
N ARG A 100 -14.11 -16.77 0.09
CA ARG A 100 -13.12 -16.28 -0.87
C ARG A 100 -13.80 -15.78 -2.14
N PRO A 101 -13.38 -14.63 -2.69
CA PRO A 101 -13.88 -14.17 -3.98
C PRO A 101 -13.53 -15.17 -5.10
N ALA A 102 -14.49 -15.47 -5.99
CA ALA A 102 -14.32 -16.49 -7.03
C ALA A 102 -13.06 -16.28 -7.89
N TRP A 103 -12.73 -15.03 -8.23
CA TRP A 103 -11.54 -14.69 -9.02
C TRP A 103 -10.20 -14.83 -8.28
N ARG A 104 -10.21 -15.21 -7.00
CA ARG A 104 -9.01 -15.50 -6.18
C ARG A 104 -8.78 -16.99 -5.96
N CYS A 105 -9.72 -17.82 -6.42
CA CYS A 105 -9.73 -19.27 -6.26
C CYS A 105 -8.91 -20.01 -7.34
N ASP A 106 -8.22 -19.29 -8.22
CA ASP A 106 -7.16 -19.81 -9.11
C ASP A 106 -5.95 -20.37 -8.33
N LYS A 107 -5.89 -20.05 -7.03
CA LYS A 107 -4.86 -20.46 -6.09
C LYS A 107 -5.47 -21.00 -4.82
N VAL A 108 -4.79 -21.97 -4.22
CA VAL A 108 -5.21 -22.62 -2.98
C VAL A 108 -4.32 -22.20 -1.81
N MET A 109 -4.84 -22.35 -0.59
CA MET A 109 -4.09 -22.11 0.64
C MET A 109 -3.13 -23.27 0.89
N ASP A 110 -1.95 -22.99 1.44
CA ASP A 110 -1.00 -24.02 1.82
C ASP A 110 -1.47 -24.77 3.07
N ILE A 111 -1.94 -26.00 2.84
CA ILE A 111 -2.44 -26.93 3.88
C ILE A 111 -1.41 -28.00 4.26
N TYR A 112 -0.21 -27.98 3.66
CA TYR A 112 0.79 -29.02 3.85
C TYR A 112 1.94 -28.59 4.76
N SER A 113 2.33 -27.32 4.71
CA SER A 113 3.48 -26.85 5.51
C SER A 113 3.17 -26.61 6.99
N GLY A 114 1.92 -26.30 7.32
CA GLY A 114 1.54 -25.83 8.66
C GLY A 114 2.25 -24.52 9.05
N CYS A 115 2.81 -23.77 8.10
CA CYS A 115 3.57 -22.55 8.39
C CYS A 115 2.71 -21.31 8.11
N ALA A 116 2.69 -20.38 9.06
CA ALA A 116 2.02 -19.09 8.89
C ALA A 116 2.85 -17.95 9.47
N LEU A 117 2.58 -16.74 9.00
CA LEU A 117 3.07 -15.51 9.60
C LEU A 117 2.01 -14.95 10.55
N CYS A 118 2.32 -14.89 11.84
CA CYS A 118 1.46 -14.28 12.86
C CYS A 118 1.76 -12.78 12.95
N LEU A 119 0.74 -11.94 12.78
CA LEU A 119 0.85 -10.47 12.77
C LEU A 119 -0.20 -9.85 13.68
N PRO A 120 0.01 -8.63 14.20
CA PRO A 120 -1.04 -7.88 14.87
C PRO A 120 -2.16 -7.52 13.87
N ASN A 121 -3.41 -7.59 14.33
CA ASN A 121 -4.55 -7.15 13.54
C ASN A 121 -4.70 -5.62 13.62
N LEU A 122 -4.12 -4.93 12.65
CA LEU A 122 -4.13 -3.46 12.60
C LEU A 122 -5.49 -2.84 12.28
N THR A 123 -6.50 -3.63 11.91
CA THR A 123 -7.88 -3.14 11.73
C THR A 123 -8.68 -3.14 13.04
N SER A 124 -8.13 -3.72 14.10
CA SER A 124 -8.68 -3.76 15.46
C SER A 124 -7.55 -3.70 16.50
N PRO A 125 -6.78 -2.60 16.56
CA PRO A 125 -5.63 -2.51 17.45
C PRO A 125 -6.07 -2.58 18.92
N THR A 126 -5.33 -3.35 19.74
CA THR A 126 -5.52 -3.49 21.20
C THR A 126 -5.16 -2.26 22.01
N LEU A 127 -4.64 -1.21 21.35
CA LEU A 127 -3.97 -0.08 21.98
C LEU A 127 -4.85 0.78 22.90
N HIS A 128 -6.16 0.57 22.94
CA HIS A 128 -7.06 1.39 23.74
C HIS A 128 -8.14 0.56 24.42
N GLN A 129 -8.49 0.98 25.65
CA GLN A 129 -9.65 0.50 26.40
C GLN A 129 -10.89 0.50 25.50
N PRO A 130 -11.88 -0.40 25.74
CA PRO A 130 -13.11 -0.44 24.96
C PRO A 130 -13.83 0.91 25.06
N THR A 131 -13.58 1.80 24.10
CA THR A 131 -14.35 3.01 23.93
C THR A 131 -15.72 2.62 23.36
N HIS A 132 -16.77 3.35 23.71
CA HIS A 132 -18.12 3.11 23.16
C HIS A 132 -18.16 3.25 21.62
N THR A 133 -17.17 3.92 21.02
CA THR A 133 -17.10 4.16 19.58
C THR A 133 -15.95 3.36 18.95
N PRO A 134 -16.22 2.41 18.04
CA PRO A 134 -15.21 1.50 17.52
C PRO A 134 -14.14 2.24 16.68
N THR A 135 -12.91 1.73 16.64
CA THR A 135 -11.81 2.28 15.83
C THR A 135 -12.16 2.35 14.35
N LEU A 136 -11.74 3.42 13.68
CA LEU A 136 -11.75 3.54 12.22
C LEU A 136 -10.35 3.28 11.67
N CYS A 137 -10.21 2.36 10.70
CA CYS A 137 -8.92 2.08 10.06
C CYS A 137 -9.00 2.35 8.56
N ILE A 138 -8.01 3.07 8.03
CA ILE A 138 -7.94 3.48 6.62
C ILE A 138 -6.70 2.84 6.01
N GLU A 139 -6.92 1.92 5.06
CA GLU A 139 -5.88 1.23 4.31
C GLU A 139 -5.67 1.93 2.97
N ILE A 140 -4.50 2.53 2.74
CA ILE A 140 -4.15 3.25 1.52
C ILE A 140 -3.01 2.52 0.81
N LYS A 141 -3.15 2.24 -0.50
CA LYS A 141 -2.03 1.82 -1.35
C LYS A 141 -1.51 3.02 -2.14
N PRO A 142 -0.47 3.73 -1.66
CA PRO A 142 -0.13 5.06 -2.17
C PRO A 142 0.56 5.04 -3.53
N LYS A 143 1.18 3.91 -3.92
CA LYS A 143 1.96 3.75 -5.17
C LYS A 143 3.24 4.61 -5.16
N CYS A 144 3.87 4.76 -6.31
CA CYS A 144 5.15 5.48 -6.48
C CYS A 144 4.97 7.00 -6.39
N GLY A 145 5.58 7.62 -5.38
CA GLY A 145 5.47 9.05 -5.05
C GLY A 145 6.43 10.00 -5.76
N PHE A 146 7.17 9.52 -6.77
CA PHE A 146 8.12 10.33 -7.54
C PHE A 146 8.09 9.98 -9.02
N LEU A 147 8.64 10.87 -9.86
CA LEU A 147 8.89 10.64 -11.28
C LEU A 147 10.34 10.20 -11.48
N PRO A 148 10.62 9.23 -12.35
CA PRO A 148 11.99 8.86 -12.67
C PRO A 148 12.75 10.07 -13.24
N TYR A 149 14.01 10.20 -12.85
CA TYR A 149 14.91 11.29 -13.21
C TYR A 149 16.24 10.79 -13.80
N SER A 150 16.38 9.48 -13.96
CA SER A 150 17.56 8.82 -14.51
C SER A 150 17.79 9.21 -15.97
N LYS A 151 19.05 9.42 -16.35
CA LYS A 151 19.48 9.61 -17.74
C LYS A 151 19.20 8.39 -18.64
N HIS A 152 18.91 7.23 -18.05
CA HIS A 152 18.61 5.99 -18.78
C HIS A 152 17.16 5.88 -19.23
N VAL A 153 16.30 6.84 -18.87
CA VAL A 153 14.90 6.87 -19.30
C VAL A 153 14.83 7.25 -20.79
N SER A 154 14.38 6.33 -21.64
CA SER A 154 14.29 6.55 -23.09
C SER A 154 13.10 7.42 -23.52
N GLN A 155 12.01 7.41 -22.76
CA GLN A 155 10.77 8.10 -23.11
C GLN A 155 10.53 9.31 -22.19
N ASP A 156 10.59 10.51 -22.76
CA ASP A 156 10.43 11.79 -22.04
C ASP A 156 9.13 11.86 -21.20
N ILE A 157 8.05 11.20 -21.66
CA ILE A 157 6.77 11.16 -20.93
C ILE A 157 6.90 10.57 -19.53
N LYS A 158 7.83 9.64 -19.30
CA LYS A 158 8.06 9.02 -17.98
C LYS A 158 8.53 10.05 -16.94
N THR A 159 9.21 11.12 -17.37
CA THR A 159 9.67 12.21 -16.50
C THR A 159 8.59 13.28 -16.25
N LYS A 160 7.45 13.18 -16.93
CA LYS A 160 6.34 14.16 -16.91
C LYS A 160 5.07 13.62 -16.27
N VAL A 161 4.78 12.34 -16.50
CA VAL A 161 3.55 11.67 -16.04
C VAL A 161 3.92 10.46 -15.20
N CYS A 162 3.30 10.35 -14.02
CA CYS A 162 3.64 9.27 -13.10
C CYS A 162 3.17 7.91 -13.60
N ARG A 163 3.90 6.88 -13.17
CA ARG A 163 3.63 5.49 -13.53
C ARG A 163 2.20 5.04 -13.25
N PHE A 164 1.58 5.53 -12.16
CA PHE A 164 0.20 5.22 -11.82
C PHE A 164 -0.79 5.80 -12.84
N CYS A 165 -0.68 7.09 -13.16
CA CYS A 165 -1.56 7.76 -14.12
C CYS A 165 -1.47 7.12 -15.51
N MET A 166 -0.27 6.76 -15.98
CA MET A 166 -0.10 6.01 -17.23
C MET A 166 -0.75 4.62 -17.15
N HIS A 167 -0.55 3.91 -16.03
CA HIS A 167 -1.12 2.57 -15.83
C HIS A 167 -2.66 2.57 -15.81
N GLN A 168 -3.31 3.66 -15.37
CA GLN A 168 -4.77 3.76 -15.41
C GLN A 168 -5.31 3.66 -16.85
N HIS A 169 -4.62 4.22 -17.85
CA HIS A 169 -5.00 4.04 -19.25
C HIS A 169 -4.89 2.58 -19.69
N TYR A 170 -3.75 1.95 -19.38
CA TYR A 170 -3.52 0.56 -19.73
C TYR A 170 -4.53 -0.39 -19.07
N LYS A 171 -4.88 -0.17 -17.79
CA LYS A 171 -5.88 -0.98 -17.09
C LYS A 171 -7.26 -0.92 -17.74
N VAL A 172 -7.68 0.26 -18.20
CA VAL A 172 -8.94 0.44 -18.91
C VAL A 172 -8.88 -0.19 -20.30
N ALA A 173 -7.79 0.01 -21.04
CA ALA A 173 -7.60 -0.60 -22.35
C ALA A 173 -7.60 -2.14 -22.29
N MET A 174 -7.06 -2.73 -21.21
CA MET A 174 -7.07 -4.18 -20.96
C MET A 174 -8.38 -4.69 -20.32
N GLY A 175 -9.40 -3.85 -20.14
CA GLY A 175 -10.68 -4.23 -19.53
C GLY A 175 -10.63 -4.53 -18.02
N THR A 176 -9.46 -4.46 -17.37
CA THR A 176 -9.30 -4.73 -15.92
C THR A 176 -9.93 -3.67 -15.01
N ARG A 177 -10.27 -2.50 -15.58
CA ARG A 177 -10.98 -1.40 -14.90
C ARG A 177 -11.99 -0.76 -15.85
N LYS A 178 -13.21 -0.50 -15.37
CA LYS A 178 -14.28 0.15 -16.15
C LYS A 178 -13.97 1.63 -16.44
N ARG A 179 -13.38 2.34 -15.48
CA ARG A 179 -13.06 3.78 -15.58
C ARG A 179 -11.69 4.11 -15.00
N ARG A 180 -11.14 5.26 -15.43
CA ARG A 180 -9.86 5.79 -14.94
C ARG A 180 -10.04 6.45 -13.58
N GLY A 181 -9.21 6.06 -12.61
CA GLY A 181 -9.05 6.81 -11.37
C GLY A 181 -8.35 8.14 -11.61
N ARG A 182 -8.78 9.18 -10.88
CA ARG A 182 -8.21 10.54 -10.92
C ARG A 182 -7.14 10.80 -9.86
N TYR A 183 -6.92 9.83 -8.97
CA TYR A 183 -5.86 9.86 -7.97
C TYR A 183 -4.47 9.97 -8.63
N CYS A 184 -3.61 10.84 -8.09
CA CYS A 184 -2.20 10.93 -8.46
C CYS A 184 -1.33 10.77 -7.20
N PRO A 185 -0.40 9.80 -7.17
CA PRO A 185 0.52 9.63 -6.04
C PRO A 185 1.33 10.88 -5.71
N LEU A 186 1.79 11.62 -6.72
CA LEU A 186 2.59 12.84 -6.49
C LEU A 186 1.83 13.90 -5.69
N ASP A 187 0.50 13.92 -5.75
CA ASP A 187 -0.31 14.84 -4.93
C ASP A 187 -0.36 14.39 -3.47
N LEU A 188 -0.45 13.09 -3.22
CA LEU A 188 -0.42 12.53 -1.86
C LEU A 188 0.95 12.69 -1.20
N PHE A 189 2.04 12.47 -1.93
CA PHE A 189 3.41 12.61 -1.40
C PHE A 189 3.94 14.05 -1.38
N SER A 190 3.10 15.03 -1.75
CA SER A 190 3.54 16.41 -1.97
C SER A 190 3.91 17.18 -0.69
N GLY A 191 3.39 16.78 0.48
CA GLY A 191 3.43 17.58 1.70
C GLY A 191 2.47 18.77 1.71
N ASN A 192 1.93 19.14 0.54
CA ASN A 192 0.96 20.22 0.40
C ASN A 192 -0.43 19.71 0.76
N ARG A 193 -1.00 20.25 1.84
CA ARG A 193 -2.29 19.80 2.40
C ARG A 193 -3.44 19.85 1.41
N GLN A 194 -3.47 20.83 0.50
CA GLN A 194 -4.54 20.95 -0.51
C GLN A 194 -4.43 19.85 -1.57
N ARG A 195 -3.21 19.58 -2.06
CA ARG A 195 -2.94 18.46 -2.99
C ARG A 195 -3.25 17.13 -2.34
N MET A 196 -2.82 16.93 -1.09
CA MET A 196 -3.10 15.70 -0.33
C MET A 196 -4.61 15.50 -0.12
N HIS A 197 -5.32 16.56 0.29
CA HIS A 197 -6.78 16.50 0.44
C HIS A 197 -7.45 16.14 -0.89
N PHE A 198 -7.02 16.73 -2.00
CA PHE A 198 -7.52 16.37 -3.33
C PHE A 198 -7.24 14.89 -3.65
N ALA A 199 -6.02 14.41 -3.39
CA ALA A 199 -5.64 13.03 -3.64
C ALA A 199 -6.49 12.02 -2.85
N ILE A 200 -6.69 12.24 -1.54
CA ILE A 200 -7.56 11.40 -0.70
C ILE A 200 -9.01 11.46 -1.19
N ARG A 201 -9.50 12.64 -1.60
CA ARG A 201 -10.85 12.76 -2.18
C ARG A 201 -10.98 11.92 -3.46
N GLN A 202 -10.00 11.97 -4.35
CA GLN A 202 -10.02 11.15 -5.58
C GLN A 202 -9.92 9.64 -5.28
N LEU A 203 -9.24 9.25 -4.19
CA LEU A 203 -9.26 7.87 -3.70
C LEU A 203 -10.63 7.48 -3.15
N ILE A 204 -11.38 8.37 -2.50
CA ILE A 204 -12.74 8.06 -2.03
C ILE A 204 -13.72 7.97 -3.21
N ASP A 205 -13.58 8.86 -4.21
CA ASP A 205 -14.44 8.88 -5.40
C ASP A 205 -14.25 7.63 -6.30
N GLU A 206 -13.02 7.11 -6.38
CA GLU A 206 -12.66 5.91 -7.13
C GLU A 206 -11.57 5.08 -6.39
N PRO A 207 -11.97 4.28 -5.37
CA PRO A 207 -11.05 3.54 -4.51
C PRO A 207 -10.22 2.48 -5.20
N GLN A 208 -10.78 1.78 -6.19
CA GLN A 208 -10.18 0.59 -6.80
C GLN A 208 -9.59 -0.33 -5.70
N ASN A 209 -8.36 -0.83 -5.90
CA ASN A 209 -7.60 -1.54 -4.88
C ASN A 209 -6.59 -0.63 -4.14
N ASN A 210 -6.89 0.67 -4.09
CA ASN A 210 -6.03 1.69 -3.51
C ASN A 210 -6.54 2.27 -2.19
N LEU A 211 -7.81 2.07 -1.83
CA LEU A 211 -8.39 2.52 -0.58
C LEU A 211 -9.39 1.49 -0.03
N LYS A 212 -9.26 1.17 1.26
CA LYS A 212 -10.31 0.51 2.05
C LYS A 212 -10.49 1.22 3.38
N ILE A 213 -11.70 1.17 3.93
CA ILE A 213 -12.01 1.71 5.26
C ILE A 213 -12.70 0.63 6.08
N PHE A 214 -12.23 0.45 7.32
CA PHE A 214 -12.72 -0.51 8.29
C PHE A 214 -13.27 0.22 9.51
N LYS A 215 -14.30 -0.37 10.14
CA LYS A 215 -14.87 0.06 11.42
C LYS A 215 -14.95 -1.14 12.35
N GLY A 216 -14.22 -1.10 13.46
CA GLY A 216 -14.15 -2.23 14.42
C GLY A 216 -13.76 -3.55 13.75
N GLY A 217 -12.74 -3.53 12.88
CA GLY A 217 -12.25 -4.71 12.15
C GLY A 217 -13.07 -5.14 10.94
N ARG A 218 -14.25 -4.56 10.69
CA ARG A 218 -15.08 -4.89 9.52
C ARG A 218 -14.89 -3.89 8.41
N CYS A 219 -14.70 -4.36 7.17
CA CYS A 219 -14.63 -3.49 5.99
C CYS A 219 -16.00 -2.85 5.74
N ILE A 220 -16.06 -1.52 5.74
CA ILE A 220 -17.28 -0.73 5.47
C ILE A 220 -17.21 0.01 4.13
N PHE A 221 -16.03 0.10 3.52
CA PHE A 221 -15.85 0.78 2.24
C PHE A 221 -14.68 0.17 1.47
N SER A 222 -14.96 -0.38 0.29
CA SER A 222 -13.97 -0.90 -0.65
C SER A 222 -14.59 -0.97 -2.05
N SER A 223 -13.76 -0.93 -3.10
CA SER A 223 -14.23 -1.29 -4.45
C SER A 223 -14.34 -2.82 -4.51
N MET A 224 -15.56 -3.35 -4.35
CA MET A 224 -15.82 -4.75 -4.65
C MET A 224 -15.73 -4.92 -6.18
N ASP A 225 -14.61 -5.45 -6.66
CA ASP A 225 -14.40 -5.78 -8.08
C ASP A 225 -15.36 -6.93 -8.47
N GLY A 226 -16.67 -6.68 -8.64
CA GLY A 226 -17.60 -7.68 -9.19
C GLY A 226 -19.09 -7.57 -8.87
N ILE A 227 -19.52 -6.80 -7.86
CA ILE A 227 -20.96 -6.65 -7.53
C ILE A 227 -21.36 -5.18 -7.71
N GLU A 228 -22.39 -4.95 -8.53
CA GLU A 228 -22.98 -3.65 -8.85
C GLU A 228 -23.75 -3.01 -7.69
N ASP A 229 -23.26 -3.11 -6.46
CA ASP A 229 -23.71 -2.17 -5.44
C ASP A 229 -22.86 -0.92 -5.60
N SER A 230 -23.49 0.13 -6.12
CA SER A 230 -22.95 1.48 -6.18
C SER A 230 -22.14 1.73 -4.91
N MET A 231 -20.88 2.11 -5.06
CA MET A 231 -20.04 2.52 -3.93
C MET A 231 -20.78 3.62 -3.19
N ASP A 232 -21.47 3.28 -2.10
CA ASP A 232 -22.41 4.21 -1.51
C ASP A 232 -21.64 5.14 -0.58
N LEU A 233 -21.20 6.25 -1.15
CA LEU A 233 -20.64 7.35 -0.39
C LEU A 233 -21.57 7.76 0.76
N ASN A 234 -22.91 7.62 0.60
CA ASN A 234 -23.84 7.92 1.69
C ASN A 234 -23.74 6.92 2.84
N SER A 235 -23.61 5.62 2.55
CA SER A 235 -23.31 4.59 3.56
C SER A 235 -22.01 4.89 4.31
N LEU A 236 -20.94 5.22 3.60
CA LEU A 236 -19.68 5.64 4.23
C LEU A 236 -19.90 6.86 5.14
N LEU A 237 -20.56 7.90 4.64
CA LEU A 237 -20.86 9.10 5.42
C LEU A 237 -21.74 8.81 6.64
N HIS A 238 -22.69 7.88 6.53
CA HIS A 238 -23.50 7.42 7.65
C HIS A 238 -22.63 6.77 8.73
N HIS A 239 -21.69 5.91 8.34
CA HIS A 239 -20.74 5.30 9.28
C HIS A 239 -19.80 6.32 9.93
N LEU A 240 -19.36 7.36 9.20
CA LEU A 240 -18.44 8.39 9.69
C LEU A 240 -19.13 9.43 10.58
N ARG A 241 -20.41 9.71 10.36
CA ARG A 241 -21.14 10.82 11.02
C ARG A 241 -21.02 10.82 12.56
N PRO A 242 -21.17 9.70 13.29
CA PRO A 242 -21.02 9.68 14.75
C PRO A 242 -19.65 10.21 15.22
N TYR A 243 -18.59 9.95 14.47
CA TYR A 243 -17.22 10.30 14.86
C TYR A 243 -16.92 11.80 14.84
N PHE A 244 -17.67 12.58 14.05
CA PHE A 244 -17.41 14.01 13.83
C PHE A 244 -18.53 14.91 14.37
N GLN A 245 -19.63 14.32 14.84
CA GLN A 245 -20.73 15.05 15.48
C GLN A 245 -20.44 15.36 16.96
N TYR A 246 -19.95 14.38 17.72
CA TYR A 246 -19.73 14.52 19.16
C TYR A 246 -18.49 15.39 19.50
N GLY A 247 -17.37 15.21 18.80
CA GLY A 247 -16.11 15.93 19.09
C GLY A 247 -16.11 17.44 18.80
N ASN A 248 -17.22 18.02 18.35
CA ASN A 248 -17.30 19.43 17.95
C ASN A 248 -18.26 20.28 18.80
N ASN A 249 -18.89 19.74 19.86
CA ASN A 249 -19.95 20.41 20.64
C ASN A 249 -21.03 21.08 19.75
N ARG A 250 -21.21 20.55 18.54
CA ARG A 250 -22.22 21.00 17.57
C ARG A 250 -23.52 20.25 17.84
N ILE A 251 -24.05 20.41 19.05
CA ILE A 251 -25.25 19.70 19.51
C ILE A 251 -26.49 20.10 18.67
N ASN A 252 -26.43 21.20 17.89
CA ASN A 252 -27.58 21.71 17.12
C ASN A 252 -27.30 22.19 15.68
N SER A 253 -26.15 21.87 15.05
CA SER A 253 -25.89 22.28 13.66
C SER A 253 -25.92 21.08 12.70
N HIS A 254 -26.80 21.12 11.69
CA HIS A 254 -26.87 20.12 10.63
C HIS A 254 -25.56 20.08 9.82
N MET A 255 -24.64 19.17 10.15
CA MET A 255 -23.40 18.99 9.42
C MET A 255 -23.67 18.39 8.03
N THR A 256 -23.31 19.13 6.99
CA THR A 256 -23.46 18.65 5.61
C THR A 256 -22.50 17.48 5.33
N SER A 257 -22.91 16.57 4.44
CA SER A 257 -22.06 15.48 3.95
C SER A 257 -20.71 15.95 3.41
N LYS A 258 -20.69 17.13 2.78
CA LYS A 258 -19.46 17.75 2.26
C LYS A 258 -18.51 18.16 3.38
N ALA A 259 -19.03 18.79 4.44
CA ALA A 259 -18.23 19.20 5.60
C ALA A 259 -17.66 17.98 6.34
N LEU A 260 -18.50 16.97 6.61
CA LEU A 260 -18.09 15.71 7.23
C LEU A 260 -16.93 15.05 6.46
N LEU A 261 -17.06 14.95 5.13
CA LEU A 261 -16.02 14.37 4.29
C LEU A 261 -14.72 15.18 4.33
N THR A 262 -14.81 16.52 4.32
CA THR A 262 -13.65 17.40 4.43
C THR A 262 -12.93 17.23 5.77
N ASP A 263 -13.67 17.17 6.88
CA ASP A 263 -13.09 16.97 8.22
C ASP A 263 -12.43 15.60 8.32
N PHE A 264 -13.06 14.55 7.80
CA PHE A 264 -12.47 13.21 7.72
C PHE A 264 -11.15 13.20 6.94
N ILE A 265 -11.13 13.78 5.74
CA ILE A 265 -9.92 13.86 4.93
C ILE A 265 -8.83 14.64 5.66
N GLN A 266 -9.18 15.73 6.34
CA GLN A 266 -8.24 16.55 7.10
C GLN A 266 -7.57 15.75 8.24
N VAL A 267 -8.33 14.90 8.95
CA VAL A 267 -7.77 14.00 9.99
C VAL A 267 -6.82 12.98 9.38
N VAL A 268 -7.17 12.36 8.25
CA VAL A 268 -6.28 11.42 7.55
C VAL A 268 -4.99 12.11 7.09
N VAL A 269 -5.08 13.32 6.50
CA VAL A 269 -3.91 14.10 6.10
C VAL A 269 -3.03 14.48 7.30
N ASN A 270 -3.63 14.82 8.44
CA ASN A 270 -2.89 15.06 9.68
C ASN A 270 -2.11 13.82 10.14
N ALA A 271 -2.75 12.65 10.16
CA ALA A 271 -2.08 11.41 10.55
C ALA A 271 -0.92 11.05 9.60
N LEU A 272 -1.09 11.25 8.29
CA LEU A 272 -0.05 10.97 7.29
C LEU A 272 1.14 11.94 7.35
N LEU A 273 0.91 13.18 7.80
CA LEU A 273 1.96 14.20 7.99
C LEU A 273 2.55 14.21 9.39
N SER A 274 2.01 13.39 10.31
CA SER A 274 2.47 13.37 11.69
C SER A 274 3.91 12.90 11.80
N ALA A 275 4.64 13.55 12.71
CA ALA A 275 5.97 13.16 13.11
C ALA A 275 5.93 11.79 13.80
N GLY A 276 6.57 10.79 13.21
CA GLY A 276 6.90 9.56 13.92
C GLY A 276 8.12 9.83 14.77
N GLY A 277 7.94 10.32 16.01
CA GLY A 277 8.99 10.76 16.95
C GLY A 277 10.08 9.72 17.27
N GLY A 278 10.90 9.39 16.29
CA GLY A 278 12.12 8.62 16.41
C GLY A 278 13.28 9.47 15.92
N ASP A 279 14.40 9.36 16.62
CA ASP A 279 15.66 9.99 16.28
C ASP A 279 16.02 9.70 14.82
N GLY A 280 16.67 10.64 14.17
CA GLY A 280 16.94 10.63 12.73
C GLY A 280 17.70 9.39 12.32
N GLY A 281 16.98 8.34 11.91
CA GLY A 281 17.57 7.18 11.25
C GLY A 281 18.47 7.67 10.12
N MET A 282 19.64 7.03 9.99
CA MET A 282 20.79 7.42 9.15
C MET A 282 20.51 7.31 7.63
N GLY A 283 19.38 7.86 7.18
CA GLY A 283 18.98 7.94 5.79
C GLY A 283 19.53 9.22 5.18
N THR A 284 20.36 9.09 4.16
CA THR A 284 20.76 10.21 3.31
C THR A 284 19.50 10.84 2.69
N ASP A 285 19.28 12.15 2.89
CA ASP A 285 18.16 12.89 2.27
C ASP A 285 18.32 12.85 0.74
N ARG A 286 17.64 11.91 0.07
CA ARG A 286 17.67 11.83 -1.39
C ARG A 286 16.72 12.89 -1.92
N ARG A 287 17.26 14.08 -2.21
CA ARG A 287 16.53 15.08 -3.00
C ARG A 287 16.47 14.62 -4.45
N GLY A 288 15.27 14.23 -4.87
CA GLY A 288 15.03 13.87 -6.27
C GLY A 288 15.07 15.12 -7.13
N GLU A 289 15.95 15.16 -8.12
CA GLU A 289 16.05 16.23 -9.10
C GLU A 289 14.86 16.25 -10.08
N GLY A 290 13.97 15.26 -9.99
CA GLY A 290 12.75 15.17 -10.79
C GLY A 290 11.67 16.18 -10.41
N ARG A 291 10.74 16.41 -11.35
CA ARG A 291 9.59 17.30 -11.15
C ARG A 291 8.74 16.86 -9.94
N SER A 292 8.26 17.82 -9.16
CA SER A 292 7.40 17.60 -7.99
C SER A 292 5.91 17.47 -8.34
N PHE A 293 5.56 17.56 -9.62
CA PHE A 293 4.19 17.51 -10.14
C PHE A 293 4.09 16.59 -11.37
N CYS A 294 2.95 15.91 -11.49
CA CYS A 294 2.62 15.02 -12.59
C CYS A 294 1.67 15.73 -13.56
N GLU A 295 2.01 15.83 -14.84
CA GLU A 295 1.19 16.52 -15.85
C GLU A 295 -0.22 15.95 -16.03
N ALA A 296 -0.42 14.67 -15.68
CA ALA A 296 -1.75 14.04 -15.69
C ALA A 296 -2.59 14.28 -14.42
N SER A 297 -2.06 14.97 -13.40
CA SER A 297 -2.87 15.35 -12.24
C SER A 297 -3.84 16.47 -12.62
N LEU A 298 -5.08 16.34 -12.15
CA LEU A 298 -6.14 17.34 -12.36
C LEU A 298 -6.11 18.46 -11.30
N PHE A 299 -5.17 18.42 -10.35
CA PHE A 299 -5.02 19.51 -9.39
C PHE A 299 -4.47 20.76 -10.10
N ASN A 300 -5.25 21.85 -10.12
CA ASN A 300 -4.94 23.06 -10.90
C ASN A 300 -3.66 23.74 -10.39
N LYS A 301 -2.72 24.02 -11.32
CA LYS A 301 -1.41 24.64 -11.06
C LYS A 301 -1.51 26.10 -10.60
N GLU A 302 -2.58 26.79 -10.93
CA GLU A 302 -2.71 28.26 -10.76
C GLU A 302 -3.00 28.72 -9.32
N ARG A 303 -3.20 27.80 -8.36
CA ARG A 303 -3.64 28.14 -6.98
C ARG A 303 -2.57 28.04 -5.90
N SER A 304 -1.28 27.88 -6.22
CA SER A 304 -0.23 27.79 -5.18
C SER A 304 0.94 28.76 -5.42
N PRO A 305 0.90 29.97 -4.83
CA PRO A 305 2.02 30.92 -4.83
C PRO A 305 3.12 30.56 -3.81
N HIS A 306 2.85 29.62 -2.89
CA HIS A 306 3.78 29.26 -1.83
C HIS A 306 4.59 28.03 -2.21
N GLY A 307 5.92 28.20 -2.24
CA GLY A 307 6.87 27.13 -2.51
C GLY A 307 6.54 25.87 -1.71
N SER A 308 6.67 24.72 -2.37
CA SER A 308 6.41 23.41 -1.79
C SER A 308 7.35 23.15 -0.61
N GLN A 309 6.88 23.40 0.62
CA GLN A 309 7.42 22.72 1.79
C GLN A 309 7.10 21.24 1.58
N GLY A 310 8.13 20.42 1.35
CA GLY A 310 7.97 18.97 1.17
C GLY A 310 7.35 18.32 2.41
N SER A 311 6.98 17.04 2.30
CA SER A 311 6.51 16.27 3.47
C SER A 311 7.55 16.30 4.60
N PRO A 312 7.14 16.39 5.88
CA PRO A 312 8.05 16.34 7.02
C PRO A 312 8.97 15.10 6.95
N SER A 313 10.25 15.27 7.27
CA SER A 313 11.29 14.25 7.10
C SER A 313 11.10 13.01 7.97
N ASP A 314 10.30 13.10 9.02
CA ASP A 314 9.95 12.03 9.94
C ASP A 314 8.57 11.39 9.66
N SER A 315 7.83 11.92 8.69
CA SER A 315 6.51 11.39 8.29
C SER A 315 6.62 10.04 7.57
N VAL A 316 5.57 9.23 7.70
CA VAL A 316 5.46 7.93 7.01
C VAL A 316 5.65 8.07 5.50
N LEU A 317 5.07 9.12 4.90
CA LEU A 317 5.10 9.34 3.46
C LEU A 317 6.50 9.72 2.98
N TYR A 318 7.24 10.51 3.77
CA TYR A 318 8.62 10.83 3.44
C TYR A 318 9.50 9.57 3.47
N ARG A 319 9.43 8.77 4.54
CA ARG A 319 10.24 7.55 4.68
C ARG A 319 9.92 6.51 3.59
N VAL A 320 8.64 6.32 3.27
CA VAL A 320 8.22 5.49 2.14
C VAL A 320 8.80 6.03 0.83
N ARG A 321 8.70 7.34 0.56
CA ARG A 321 9.25 7.95 -0.65
C ARG A 321 10.77 7.79 -0.75
N GLN A 322 11.52 8.02 0.32
CA GLN A 322 12.98 7.82 0.35
C GLN A 322 13.35 6.38 0.00
N THR A 323 12.61 5.42 0.54
CA THR A 323 12.81 4.00 0.23
C THR A 323 12.47 3.68 -1.23
N GLN A 324 11.40 4.28 -1.78
CA GLN A 324 11.05 4.14 -3.20
C GLN A 324 12.14 4.71 -4.13
N MET A 325 12.87 5.73 -3.68
CA MET A 325 13.96 6.38 -4.42
C MET A 325 15.30 5.63 -4.37
N LEU A 326 15.33 4.43 -3.78
CA LEU A 326 16.41 3.47 -4.03
C LEU A 326 16.43 3.02 -5.51
N ASP A 327 15.31 3.16 -6.24
CA ASP A 327 15.28 3.03 -7.69
C ASP A 327 15.84 4.29 -8.36
N THR A 328 17.17 4.39 -8.40
CA THR A 328 17.88 5.54 -8.96
C THR A 328 18.03 5.49 -10.47
N LEU A 329 17.91 4.31 -11.08
CA LEU A 329 18.23 4.09 -12.50
C LEU A 329 17.00 4.00 -13.39
N ASP A 330 15.80 3.88 -12.81
CA ASP A 330 14.60 3.36 -13.48
C ASP A 330 14.82 1.91 -13.99
N ILE A 331 13.73 1.19 -14.28
CA ILE A 331 13.81 -0.17 -14.78
C ILE A 331 14.61 -0.27 -16.10
N GLU A 332 14.59 0.77 -16.92
CA GLU A 332 15.36 0.82 -18.17
C GLU A 332 16.88 0.85 -17.91
N GLY A 333 17.34 1.64 -16.94
CA GLY A 333 18.76 1.69 -16.55
C GLY A 333 19.19 0.49 -15.70
N LEU A 334 18.27 -0.12 -14.96
CA LEU A 334 18.55 -1.31 -14.16
C LEU A 334 18.70 -2.58 -15.02
N TYR A 335 17.90 -2.73 -16.07
CA TYR A 335 17.80 -4.00 -16.79
C TYR A 335 19.14 -4.53 -17.34
N PRO A 336 20.06 -3.70 -17.87
CA PRO A 336 21.40 -4.15 -18.23
C PRO A 336 22.19 -4.74 -17.06
N LEU A 337 22.06 -4.18 -15.85
CA LEU A 337 22.69 -4.70 -14.64
C LEU A 337 22.06 -6.02 -14.20
N TYR A 338 20.73 -6.13 -14.30
CA TYR A 338 20.03 -7.40 -14.09
C TYR A 338 20.57 -8.48 -15.02
N ARG A 339 20.76 -8.19 -16.32
CA ARG A 339 21.30 -9.13 -17.30
C ARG A 339 22.72 -9.56 -16.97
N ARG A 340 23.57 -8.64 -16.47
CA ARG A 340 24.92 -8.97 -15.99
C ARG A 340 24.87 -10.00 -14.86
N VAL A 341 23.99 -9.80 -13.88
CA VAL A 341 23.81 -10.73 -12.75
C VAL A 341 23.20 -12.05 -13.22
N GLU A 342 22.17 -12.01 -14.07
CA GLU A 342 21.49 -13.19 -14.60
C GLU A 342 22.47 -14.09 -15.38
N GLN A 343 23.29 -13.51 -16.27
CA GLN A 343 24.30 -14.25 -17.02
C GLN A 343 25.32 -14.91 -16.09
N HIS A 344 25.82 -14.17 -15.10
CA HIS A 344 26.74 -14.73 -14.11
C HIS A 344 26.12 -15.88 -13.31
N LEU A 345 24.84 -15.79 -12.95
CA LEU A 345 24.12 -16.86 -12.23
C LEU A 345 23.81 -18.07 -13.12
N GLN A 346 23.71 -17.89 -14.44
CA GLN A 346 23.61 -19.00 -15.39
C GLN A 346 24.92 -19.80 -15.44
N ASP A 347 26.05 -19.10 -15.47
CA ASP A 347 27.38 -19.72 -15.50
C ASP A 347 27.75 -20.30 -14.13
N PHE A 348 27.36 -19.64 -13.03
CA PHE A 348 27.68 -20.03 -11.65
C PHE A 348 26.44 -20.10 -10.73
N PRO A 349 25.53 -21.09 -10.89
CA PRO A 349 24.27 -21.16 -10.13
C PRO A 349 24.43 -21.18 -8.61
N LYS A 350 25.52 -21.77 -8.10
CA LYS A 350 25.81 -21.84 -6.65
C LYS A 350 26.07 -20.48 -6.02
N GLU A 351 26.42 -19.47 -6.83
CA GLU A 351 26.66 -18.12 -6.31
C GLU A 351 25.38 -17.37 -5.96
N ARG A 352 24.20 -17.86 -6.36
CA ARG A 352 22.90 -17.26 -5.99
C ARG A 352 22.77 -17.05 -4.48
N THR A 353 23.21 -18.04 -3.70
CA THR A 353 23.24 -17.97 -2.23
C THR A 353 24.32 -17.01 -1.73
N ARG A 354 25.53 -17.05 -2.31
CA ARG A 354 26.66 -16.16 -1.94
C ARG A 354 26.30 -14.68 -2.14
N LEU A 355 25.61 -14.37 -3.24
CA LEU A 355 25.15 -13.03 -3.59
C LEU A 355 23.87 -12.60 -2.85
N GLN A 356 23.30 -13.49 -2.02
CA GLN A 356 22.09 -13.26 -1.23
C GLN A 356 20.89 -12.84 -2.09
N MET A 357 20.69 -13.49 -3.25
CA MET A 357 19.57 -13.16 -4.13
C MET A 357 18.21 -13.38 -3.47
N ASP A 358 18.06 -14.45 -2.69
CA ASP A 358 16.82 -14.80 -1.98
C ASP A 358 16.98 -14.77 -0.46
N GLY A 359 17.91 -13.95 0.03
CA GLY A 359 18.30 -13.88 1.44
C GLY A 359 19.52 -14.76 1.77
N PRO A 360 19.86 -14.91 3.07
CA PRO A 360 19.18 -14.29 4.21
C PRO A 360 19.28 -12.75 4.19
N TYR A 361 18.22 -12.09 4.68
CA TYR A 361 18.14 -10.63 4.76
C TYR A 361 18.64 -10.17 6.13
N ASN A 362 19.95 -10.15 6.31
CA ASN A 362 20.62 -9.79 7.57
C ASN A 362 21.32 -8.43 7.45
N GLU A 363 22.06 -8.03 8.49
CA GLU A 363 22.82 -6.78 8.53
C GLU A 363 23.78 -6.64 7.34
N ALA A 364 24.45 -7.73 6.92
CA ALA A 364 25.35 -7.71 5.77
C ALA A 364 24.61 -7.38 4.45
N PHE A 365 23.36 -7.80 4.30
CA PHE A 365 22.52 -7.40 3.16
C PHE A 365 22.22 -5.89 3.21
N LEU A 366 21.89 -5.35 4.39
CA LEU A 366 21.64 -3.92 4.58
C LEU A 366 22.89 -3.08 4.31
N GLU A 367 24.07 -3.53 4.75
CA GLU A 367 25.33 -2.85 4.45
C GLU A 367 25.59 -2.75 2.94
N LYS A 368 25.33 -3.82 2.17
CA LYS A 368 25.46 -3.80 0.70
C LYS A 368 24.52 -2.78 0.06
N LEU A 369 23.30 -2.63 0.59
CA LEU A 369 22.36 -1.60 0.11
C LEU A 369 22.90 -0.19 0.32
N HIS A 370 23.56 0.09 1.45
CA HIS A 370 24.06 1.41 1.80
C HIS A 370 25.41 1.74 1.14
N LYS A 371 26.33 0.77 1.03
CA LYS A 371 27.68 0.95 0.47
C LYS A 371 27.73 0.91 -1.06
N CYS A 372 26.58 0.83 -1.74
CA CYS A 372 26.51 0.80 -3.20
C CYS A 372 27.15 2.08 -3.81
N PRO A 373 28.14 1.95 -4.70
CA PRO A 373 28.72 3.09 -5.41
C PRO A 373 27.68 3.90 -6.21
N SER A 374 28.01 5.17 -6.46
CA SER A 374 27.18 6.08 -7.26
C SER A 374 27.24 5.79 -8.75
N GLU A 375 28.39 5.31 -9.25
CA GLU A 375 28.66 5.04 -10.66
C GLU A 375 28.94 3.56 -10.91
N ASP A 376 28.63 3.09 -12.12
CA ASP A 376 28.90 1.71 -12.54
C ASP A 376 30.40 1.54 -12.84
N ASP A 377 31.08 0.75 -12.00
CA ASP A 377 32.48 0.37 -12.17
C ASP A 377 32.66 -0.89 -13.04
N GLY A 378 31.57 -1.42 -13.59
CA GLY A 378 31.57 -2.65 -14.38
C GLY A 378 31.55 -3.93 -13.53
N SER A 379 31.63 -3.83 -12.20
CA SER A 379 31.66 -5.00 -11.32
C SER A 379 30.32 -5.75 -11.27
N LEU A 380 30.38 -7.01 -10.82
CA LEU A 380 29.19 -7.78 -10.51
C LEU A 380 28.55 -7.27 -9.21
N GLU A 381 29.36 -6.88 -8.24
CA GLU A 381 28.95 -6.37 -6.93
C GLU A 381 28.10 -5.10 -7.05
N TYR A 382 28.48 -4.18 -7.94
CA TYR A 382 27.68 -3.00 -8.26
C TYR A 382 26.31 -3.39 -8.84
N ALA A 383 26.30 -4.28 -9.82
CA ALA A 383 25.07 -4.74 -10.47
C ALA A 383 24.14 -5.44 -9.47
N VAL A 384 24.67 -6.32 -8.62
CA VAL A 384 23.95 -6.98 -7.52
C VAL A 384 23.36 -5.95 -6.54
N SER A 385 24.15 -4.96 -6.15
CA SER A 385 23.71 -3.92 -5.19
C SER A 385 22.57 -3.08 -5.75
N LYS A 386 22.64 -2.67 -7.03
CA LYS A 386 21.57 -1.95 -7.72
C LYS A 386 20.31 -2.78 -7.89
N VAL A 387 20.44 -4.07 -8.20
CA VAL A 387 19.30 -5.01 -8.26
C VAL A 387 18.62 -5.13 -6.90
N HIS A 388 19.37 -5.23 -5.81
CA HIS A 388 18.81 -5.26 -4.46
C HIS A 388 18.11 -3.95 -4.09
N GLN A 389 18.74 -2.79 -4.36
CA GLN A 389 18.12 -1.48 -4.16
C GLN A 389 16.79 -1.34 -4.91
N TYR A 390 16.74 -1.78 -6.17
CA TYR A 390 15.51 -1.77 -6.96
C TYR A 390 14.42 -2.67 -6.36
N ARG A 391 14.76 -3.87 -5.89
CA ARG A 391 13.78 -4.79 -5.29
C ARG A 391 13.19 -4.24 -3.98
N VAL A 392 14.02 -3.58 -3.17
CA VAL A 392 13.57 -2.86 -1.97
C VAL A 392 12.65 -1.69 -2.37
N ALA A 393 13.04 -0.89 -3.36
CA ALA A 393 12.21 0.19 -3.90
C ALA A 393 10.85 -0.31 -4.42
N MET A 394 10.84 -1.41 -5.18
CA MET A 394 9.62 -2.02 -5.69
C MET A 394 8.72 -2.56 -4.57
N THR A 395 9.29 -3.00 -3.46
CA THR A 395 8.52 -3.35 -2.25
C THR A 395 7.84 -2.11 -1.68
N ALA A 396 8.57 -1.01 -1.49
CA ALA A 396 8.00 0.26 -1.00
C ALA A 396 7.01 0.94 -1.98
N LYS A 397 7.11 0.68 -3.29
CA LYS A 397 6.13 1.17 -4.28
C LYS A 397 4.80 0.40 -4.22
N ASP A 398 4.82 -0.84 -3.72
CA ASP A 398 3.67 -1.73 -3.62
C ASP A 398 3.12 -1.90 -2.20
N SER A 399 3.80 -1.34 -1.20
CA SER A 399 3.36 -1.36 0.20
C SER A 399 2.04 -0.62 0.39
N GLN A 400 1.43 -0.81 1.56
CA GLN A 400 0.21 -0.12 1.97
C GLN A 400 0.44 0.60 3.29
N ILE A 401 -0.32 1.66 3.54
CA ILE A 401 -0.29 2.44 4.78
C ILE A 401 -1.64 2.25 5.47
N MET A 402 -1.62 1.75 6.69
CA MET A 402 -2.77 1.67 7.58
C MET A 402 -2.75 2.86 8.54
N VAL A 403 -3.83 3.64 8.56
CA VAL A 403 -4.06 4.69 9.55
C VAL A 403 -5.21 4.26 10.44
N ALA A 404 -4.94 3.96 11.71
CA ALA A 404 -5.98 3.72 12.70
C ALA A 404 -6.29 5.01 13.45
N LEU A 405 -7.57 5.38 13.50
CA LEU A 405 -8.11 6.52 14.22
C LEU A 405 -8.96 6.00 15.37
N VAL A 406 -8.55 6.34 16.59
CA VAL A 406 -9.23 5.94 17.82
C VAL A 406 -9.84 7.19 18.44
N PRO A 407 -11.17 7.26 18.55
CA PRO A 407 -11.84 8.41 19.16
C PRO A 407 -11.36 8.58 20.61
N SER A 408 -11.04 9.81 20.99
CA SER A 408 -10.75 10.13 22.40
C SER A 408 -12.08 10.14 23.16
N CYS A 409 -12.21 9.35 24.22
CA CYS A 409 -13.28 9.53 25.19
C CYS A 409 -12.94 10.76 26.04
N GLU A 410 -13.79 11.78 26.04
CA GLU A 410 -13.87 12.65 27.20
C GLU A 410 -14.44 11.76 28.31
N GLU A 411 -13.65 11.46 29.34
CA GLU A 411 -14.23 11.00 30.60
C GLU A 411 -15.16 12.14 31.05
N GLU A 412 -16.46 11.87 31.13
CA GLU A 412 -17.34 12.70 31.95
C GLU A 412 -16.82 12.52 33.38
N GLU A 413 -15.89 13.37 33.80
CA GLU A 413 -15.63 13.58 35.22
C GLU A 413 -16.97 14.05 35.80
N ASP A 414 -17.68 13.13 36.45
CA ASP A 414 -18.74 13.41 37.42
C ASP A 414 -18.13 14.26 38.55
N ASP A 415 -17.90 15.54 38.28
CA ASP A 415 -17.48 16.52 39.28
C ASP A 415 -18.73 17.11 39.96
N GLU A 416 -19.25 16.35 40.93
CA GLU A 416 -19.98 16.89 42.07
C GLU A 416 -19.02 17.80 42.88
N GLY A 417 -18.78 19.04 42.41
CA GLY A 417 -17.70 19.86 42.97
C GLY A 417 -17.63 21.35 42.59
N LEU A 418 -18.63 22.14 43.03
CA LEU A 418 -18.59 23.60 43.25
C LEU A 418 -18.53 24.58 42.03
N PRO A 419 -19.42 25.60 41.97
CA PRO A 419 -19.46 26.58 40.89
C PRO A 419 -18.54 27.78 41.20
N GLY A 420 -17.47 27.98 40.44
CA GLY A 420 -16.82 29.29 40.45
C GLY A 420 -15.35 29.37 40.01
N GLN A 421 -14.99 28.95 38.80
CA GLN A 421 -13.89 29.56 38.02
C GLN A 421 -13.79 28.92 36.62
N ARG A 422 -14.72 29.28 35.73
CA ARG A 422 -14.55 29.06 34.29
C ARG A 422 -14.56 30.41 33.58
N GLN A 423 -13.44 31.12 33.65
CA GLN A 423 -13.19 32.25 32.75
C GLN A 423 -11.72 32.26 32.33
N HIS A 424 -11.52 32.27 31.01
CA HIS A 424 -10.26 32.46 30.28
C HIS A 424 -9.25 31.31 30.29
N ARG A 425 -9.59 30.23 29.58
CA ARG A 425 -8.61 29.55 28.72
C ARG A 425 -8.94 29.85 27.26
N ASP A 426 -7.93 30.29 26.54
CA ASP A 426 -7.95 31.00 25.26
C ASP A 426 -8.77 30.35 24.13
N PHE A 427 -9.58 31.16 23.46
CA PHE A 427 -10.43 30.78 22.32
C PHE A 427 -9.75 30.90 20.95
N LEU A 428 -8.43 31.11 20.89
CA LEU A 428 -7.73 31.40 19.64
C LEU A 428 -6.32 30.76 19.57
N SER A 429 -6.24 29.43 19.69
CA SER A 429 -5.18 28.59 19.08
C SER A 429 -5.43 27.10 19.32
N SER A 430 -5.23 26.29 18.28
CA SER A 430 -4.96 24.84 18.31
C SER A 430 -5.82 23.95 19.22
N ARG A 431 -6.95 23.41 18.73
CA ARG A 431 -7.55 22.22 19.36
C ARG A 431 -6.83 20.95 18.86
N PRO A 432 -6.25 20.10 19.73
CA PRO A 432 -5.77 18.78 19.35
C PRO A 432 -6.95 17.90 18.90
N PRO A 433 -6.71 16.86 18.07
CA PRO A 433 -7.79 16.12 17.41
C PRO A 433 -8.64 15.31 18.41
N ALA A 434 -9.93 15.18 18.11
CA ALA A 434 -10.87 14.24 18.74
C ALA A 434 -10.49 12.74 18.55
N PHE A 435 -9.30 12.46 18.02
CA PHE A 435 -8.78 11.14 17.73
C PHE A 435 -7.31 11.05 18.11
N SER A 436 -6.95 10.00 18.82
CA SER A 436 -5.58 9.48 18.74
C SER A 436 -5.43 8.66 17.46
N TYR A 437 -4.21 8.58 16.92
CA TYR A 437 -3.97 7.80 15.71
C TYR A 437 -2.66 7.03 15.75
N SER A 438 -2.64 5.89 15.07
CA SER A 438 -1.43 5.11 14.80
C SER A 438 -1.30 4.87 13.31
N VAL A 439 -0.09 4.90 12.80
CA VAL A 439 0.22 4.67 11.40
C VAL A 439 1.13 3.46 11.29
N SER A 440 0.89 2.61 10.31
CA SER A 440 1.67 1.40 10.09
C SER A 440 1.77 1.06 8.61
N ILE A 441 2.80 0.34 8.21
CA ILE A 441 3.06 -0.04 6.82
C ILE A 441 2.89 -1.56 6.69
N LEU A 442 2.15 -1.97 5.67
CA LEU A 442 1.80 -3.36 5.35
C LEU A 442 2.38 -3.76 3.99
N ASP A 443 2.31 -5.06 3.67
CA ASP A 443 2.77 -5.67 2.41
C ASP A 443 4.27 -5.46 2.10
N LEU A 444 5.12 -5.75 3.09
CA LEU A 444 6.58 -5.57 3.01
C LEU A 444 7.33 -6.83 2.54
N ASP A 445 6.73 -7.65 1.68
CA ASP A 445 7.39 -8.85 1.16
C ASP A 445 8.48 -8.50 0.15
N PRO A 446 9.67 -9.13 0.24
CA PRO A 446 10.73 -8.90 -0.74
C PRO A 446 10.27 -9.31 -2.14
N LYS A 447 10.44 -8.41 -3.11
CA LYS A 447 10.14 -8.72 -4.52
C LYS A 447 11.17 -9.73 -5.03
N PRO A 448 10.77 -10.79 -5.75
CA PRO A 448 11.71 -11.79 -6.25
C PRO A 448 12.56 -11.22 -7.39
N PHE A 449 13.80 -11.71 -7.50
CA PHE A 449 14.74 -11.34 -8.56
C PHE A 449 14.16 -11.62 -9.95
N ASP A 450 13.55 -12.79 -10.13
CA ASP A 450 13.09 -13.31 -11.42
C ASP A 450 11.87 -12.54 -11.99
N ASN A 451 11.29 -11.62 -11.22
CA ASN A 451 10.20 -10.76 -11.69
C ASN A 451 10.68 -9.52 -12.49
N ILE A 452 11.98 -9.19 -12.48
CA ILE A 452 12.49 -7.97 -13.11
C ILE A 452 12.18 -7.90 -14.63
N PRO A 453 12.37 -8.97 -15.43
CA PRO A 453 12.00 -8.96 -16.84
C PRO A 453 10.50 -8.70 -17.08
N ARG A 454 9.63 -9.21 -16.18
CA ARG A 454 8.19 -8.94 -16.25
C ARG A 454 7.88 -7.48 -15.95
N GLN A 455 8.60 -6.84 -15.03
CA GLN A 455 8.43 -5.42 -14.73
C GLN A 455 8.81 -4.54 -15.91
N LEU A 456 9.92 -4.84 -16.61
CA LEU A 456 10.33 -4.11 -17.81
C LEU A 456 9.24 -4.19 -18.90
N ARG A 457 8.78 -5.41 -19.23
CA ARG A 457 7.73 -5.60 -20.24
C ARG A 457 6.45 -4.86 -19.90
N LEU A 458 6.05 -4.91 -18.61
CA LEU A 458 4.86 -4.20 -18.15
C LEU A 458 5.04 -2.67 -18.22
N ASP A 459 6.23 -2.16 -17.92
CA ASP A 459 6.55 -0.74 -18.06
C ASP A 459 6.43 -0.26 -19.51
N GLN A 460 7.08 -0.98 -20.44
CA GLN A 460 7.03 -0.71 -21.88
C GLN A 460 5.58 -0.70 -22.38
N ASN A 461 4.79 -1.74 -22.07
CA ASN A 461 3.39 -1.84 -22.48
C ASN A 461 2.56 -0.65 -22.00
N ILE A 462 2.83 -0.15 -20.80
CA ILE A 462 2.08 0.94 -20.19
C ILE A 462 2.44 2.28 -20.81
N VAL A 463 3.73 2.53 -21.04
CA VAL A 463 4.20 3.73 -21.70
C VAL A 463 3.70 3.77 -23.15
N SER A 464 3.84 2.66 -23.89
CA SER A 464 3.34 2.55 -25.27
C SER A 464 1.83 2.69 -25.37
N CYS A 465 1.06 2.16 -24.41
CA CYS A 465 -0.39 2.37 -24.35
C CYS A 465 -0.71 3.86 -24.12
N TYR A 466 -0.06 4.49 -23.14
CA TYR A 466 -0.31 5.88 -22.79
C TYR A 466 0.02 6.85 -23.94
N LEU A 467 1.13 6.62 -24.64
CA LEU A 467 1.52 7.42 -25.81
C LEU A 467 0.49 7.29 -26.94
N ARG A 468 0.02 6.07 -27.24
CA ARG A 468 -1.04 5.85 -28.24
C ARG A 468 -2.34 6.57 -27.87
N SER A 469 -2.76 6.49 -26.61
CA SER A 469 -3.97 7.19 -26.14
C SER A 469 -3.83 8.71 -26.14
N SER A 470 -2.62 9.24 -25.92
CA SER A 470 -2.38 10.69 -25.86
C SER A 470 -2.22 11.31 -27.26
N CYS A 471 -1.68 10.57 -28.23
CA CYS A 471 -1.58 11.01 -29.63
C CYS A 471 -2.93 10.95 -30.37
N ALA A 472 -3.89 10.14 -29.91
CA ALA A 472 -5.22 10.04 -30.50
C ALA A 472 -6.15 11.23 -30.18
N LEU A 473 -5.74 12.15 -29.30
CA LEU A 473 -6.45 13.41 -29.05
C LEU A 473 -5.87 14.52 -29.94
N PRO A 474 -6.63 15.09 -30.88
CA PRO A 474 -6.16 16.24 -31.64
C PRO A 474 -5.79 17.38 -30.68
N LYS A 475 -4.63 18.00 -30.90
CA LYS A 475 -4.21 19.22 -30.20
C LYS A 475 -5.26 20.32 -30.44
N GLY A 476 -6.19 20.51 -29.50
CA GLY A 476 -7.18 21.60 -29.57
C GLY A 476 -8.52 21.40 -28.86
N ALA A 477 -8.87 20.19 -28.41
CA ALA A 477 -10.14 20.02 -27.70
C ALA A 477 -10.01 20.38 -26.21
N LEU A 478 -10.59 21.52 -25.80
CA LEU A 478 -10.90 21.78 -24.38
C LEU A 478 -11.76 20.64 -23.81
N PRO A 479 -11.64 20.32 -22.51
CA PRO A 479 -12.46 19.28 -21.91
C PRO A 479 -13.93 19.74 -21.86
N SER A 480 -14.75 19.25 -22.79
CA SER A 480 -16.19 19.40 -22.71
C SER A 480 -16.75 18.49 -21.63
N HIS A 481 -17.66 19.05 -20.84
CA HIS A 481 -18.45 18.36 -19.83
C HIS A 481 -19.23 17.18 -20.44
N SER A 482 -19.35 16.12 -19.63
CA SER A 482 -20.33 15.02 -19.69
C SER A 482 -21.33 15.05 -20.85
N GLY A 483 -21.20 14.09 -21.76
CA GLY A 483 -22.20 13.76 -22.78
C GLY A 483 -22.17 12.26 -23.06
N ILE A 484 -23.35 11.65 -22.93
CA ILE A 484 -23.68 10.26 -23.23
C ILE A 484 -23.23 9.91 -24.65
N PHE A 485 -22.45 8.85 -24.82
CA PHE A 485 -22.23 8.25 -26.14
C PHE A 485 -23.14 7.03 -26.32
N THR A 486 -24.15 7.24 -27.14
CA THR A 486 -24.93 6.22 -27.85
C THR A 486 -24.04 5.44 -28.81
N GLY A 487 -24.30 4.14 -28.93
CA GLY A 487 -23.43 3.16 -29.56
C GLY A 487 -23.40 3.15 -31.09
N ALA A 488 -22.32 2.56 -31.59
CA ALA A 488 -22.05 1.92 -32.89
C ALA A 488 -20.52 1.65 -32.88
N GLU A 489 -19.92 0.54 -33.27
CA GLU A 489 -20.32 -0.76 -33.81
C GLU A 489 -19.26 -1.77 -33.33
N ARG A 490 -19.68 -3.03 -33.16
CA ARG A 490 -18.81 -4.15 -32.79
C ARG A 490 -17.90 -4.51 -33.97
N GLU A 491 -16.59 -4.50 -33.76
CA GLU A 491 -15.67 -5.36 -34.51
C GLU A 491 -15.09 -6.39 -33.55
N ASP A 492 -15.42 -7.66 -33.85
CA ASP A 492 -14.98 -8.85 -33.13
C ASP A 492 -13.45 -8.94 -33.10
N CYS A 493 -12.86 -8.81 -31.93
CA CYS A 493 -11.49 -9.27 -31.66
C CYS A 493 -11.57 -10.56 -30.85
N THR A 494 -11.50 -11.66 -31.59
CA THR A 494 -11.50 -13.04 -31.12
C THR A 494 -10.41 -13.25 -30.06
N LEU A 495 -10.84 -13.67 -28.87
CA LEU A 495 -9.95 -14.17 -27.81
C LEU A 495 -9.32 -15.49 -28.27
N LEU A 496 -8.06 -15.45 -28.70
CA LEU A 496 -7.26 -16.65 -28.88
C LEU A 496 -6.68 -17.06 -27.51
N PHE A 497 -7.40 -17.95 -26.84
CA PHE A 497 -6.79 -18.85 -25.86
C PHE A 497 -5.87 -19.79 -26.63
N HIS A 498 -4.56 -19.76 -26.34
CA HIS A 498 -3.69 -20.85 -26.75
C HIS A 498 -3.67 -21.93 -25.66
N PRO A 499 -3.75 -23.22 -26.05
CA PRO A 499 -4.05 -24.33 -25.15
C PRO A 499 -2.82 -24.97 -24.51
N VAL A 500 -3.13 -25.66 -23.41
CA VAL A 500 -2.38 -26.62 -22.56
C VAL A 500 -1.43 -26.01 -21.55
#